data_AF-A0ABD4Z273-F1
#
_entry.id   AF-A0ABD4Z273-F1
#
_cell.length_a   1.000
_cell.length_b   1.000
_cell.length_c   1.000
_cell.angle_alpha   90.00
_cell.angle_beta   90.00
_cell.angle_gamma   90.00
#
_symmetry.space_group_name_H-M   'P 1'
#
loop_
_entity.id
_entity.type
_entity.pdbx_description
1 polymer ?
#
loop_
_entity_poly.entity_id
_entity_poly.type
_entity_poly.pdbx_seq_one_letter_code
_entity_poly.pdbx_strand_id
1 'polypeptide(L)'
;MTAPKLRPPCSGWIADLPEPSCTPTALLALEGNAPNHLDDIYLELSRGSARARGIYFWMGIIMAIAGIYILIAPPHFYLFSDPFIVFSGLLCLTICIWLAAMCIRMDISVPRDLPLRFNRARRRLYAYNFNDRWWNPFERRCVVPVAYDWSQVRAERWHKRAFTPQGVPIFQWGVELSIVEPGTNKVIDRFPLSAMGADEFAWAYICTYMQQGPSALPPPDPPRDHNDVPWYNIGLRLAPEVKWPADMDLESRTAP
;
A
#
# COMPACT_ATOMS: atom_id res chain seq x y z
N MET A 1 19.36 11.16 23.77
CA MET A 1 18.79 10.89 22.43
C MET A 1 19.14 9.46 22.07
N THR A 2 18.14 8.60 21.88
CA THR A 2 18.34 7.23 21.41
C THR A 2 18.84 7.28 19.96
N ALA A 3 19.87 6.50 19.64
CA ALA A 3 20.33 6.33 18.26
C ALA A 3 19.56 5.18 17.61
N PRO A 4 19.27 5.25 16.30
CA PRO A 4 18.63 4.15 15.59
C PRO A 4 19.53 2.92 15.59
N LYS A 5 18.97 1.77 15.96
CA LYS A 5 19.68 0.48 15.90
C LYS A 5 19.82 0.00 14.46
N LEU A 6 18.83 0.29 13.62
CA LEU A 6 18.73 -0.17 12.24
C LEU A 6 19.45 0.75 11.24
N ARG A 7 20.00 0.15 10.18
CA ARG A 7 20.78 0.86 9.16
C ARG A 7 20.30 0.52 7.74
N PRO A 8 19.91 1.52 6.92
CA PRO A 8 19.59 2.89 7.32
C PRO A 8 18.32 2.93 8.21
N PRO A 9 18.11 4.00 9.01
CA PRO A 9 16.85 4.19 9.73
C PRO A 9 15.70 4.52 8.78
N CYS A 10 14.45 4.31 9.23
CA CYS A 10 13.29 4.75 8.48
C CYS A 10 13.25 6.28 8.28
N SER A 11 12.58 6.74 7.24
CA SER A 11 12.45 8.18 6.98
C SER A 11 11.57 8.82 8.05
N GLY A 12 12.06 9.85 8.74
CA GLY A 12 11.34 10.45 9.87
C GLY A 12 11.36 9.58 11.13
N TRP A 13 12.34 8.71 11.29
CA TRP A 13 12.51 7.86 12.47
C TRP A 13 12.44 8.65 13.79
N ILE A 14 11.72 8.09 14.77
CA ILE A 14 11.68 8.58 16.15
C ILE A 14 12.31 7.56 17.10
N ALA A 15 11.87 6.30 16.99
CA ALA A 15 12.23 5.25 17.93
C ALA A 15 12.08 3.87 17.31
N ASP A 16 12.93 2.94 17.73
CA ASP A 16 12.77 1.52 17.46
C ASP A 16 11.77 0.93 18.47
N LEU A 17 10.80 0.16 17.98
CA LEU A 17 9.85 -0.55 18.82
C LEU A 17 10.46 -1.83 19.41
N PRO A 18 9.88 -2.40 20.48
CA PRO A 18 10.38 -3.62 21.11
C PRO A 18 10.51 -4.76 20.10
N GLU A 19 11.49 -5.63 20.35
CA GLU A 19 11.73 -6.79 19.51
C GLU A 19 10.54 -7.76 19.54
N PRO A 20 10.36 -8.57 18.47
CA PRO A 20 9.20 -9.46 18.35
C PRO A 20 9.08 -10.53 19.45
N SER A 21 10.14 -10.76 20.22
CA SER A 21 10.21 -11.68 21.36
C SER A 21 10.00 -11.02 22.72
N CYS A 22 9.95 -9.69 22.79
CA CYS A 22 9.69 -8.98 24.03
C CYS A 22 8.18 -8.98 24.33
N THR A 23 7.82 -9.03 25.61
CA THR A 23 6.43 -8.89 26.04
C THR A 23 5.94 -7.48 25.68
N PRO A 24 4.84 -7.35 24.93
CA PRO A 24 4.31 -6.05 24.59
C PRO A 24 3.78 -5.34 25.85
N THR A 25 4.28 -4.13 26.09
CA THR A 25 3.86 -3.27 27.22
C THR A 25 2.69 -2.35 26.84
N ALA A 26 2.47 -2.13 25.55
CA ALA A 26 1.44 -1.22 25.04
C ALA A 26 0.06 -1.87 25.00
N LEU A 27 -0.99 -1.04 25.04
CA LEU A 27 -2.38 -1.49 24.92
C LEU A 27 -2.60 -2.24 23.60
N LEU A 28 -3.41 -3.29 23.65
CA LEU A 28 -3.71 -4.09 22.46
C LEU A 28 -4.93 -3.47 21.79
N ALA A 29 -4.71 -2.71 20.70
CA ALA A 29 -5.79 -2.13 19.92
C ALA A 29 -5.38 -1.99 18.45
N LEU A 30 -6.22 -2.50 17.56
CA LEU A 30 -6.24 -2.16 16.14
C LEU A 30 -7.31 -1.07 15.96
N GLU A 31 -7.02 0.18 16.30
CA GLU A 31 -8.00 1.27 16.18
C GLU A 31 -8.47 1.41 14.72
N GLY A 32 -9.68 0.95 14.43
CA GLY A 32 -10.36 1.13 13.14
C GLY A 32 -9.89 0.25 11.98
N ASN A 33 -8.95 -0.68 12.20
CA ASN A 33 -8.41 -1.58 11.16
C ASN A 33 -8.63 -3.05 11.54
N ALA A 34 -9.85 -3.55 11.33
CA ALA A 34 -10.15 -4.96 11.53
C ALA A 34 -9.26 -5.86 10.65
N PRO A 35 -8.77 -7.00 11.16
CA PRO A 35 -8.02 -7.95 10.35
C PRO A 35 -8.89 -8.54 9.22
N ASN A 36 -8.26 -8.91 8.10
CA ASN A 36 -8.92 -9.69 7.04
C ASN A 36 -9.30 -11.08 7.55
N HIS A 37 -8.42 -11.66 8.37
CA HIS A 37 -8.56 -12.98 8.93
C HIS A 37 -7.78 -13.09 10.23
N LEU A 38 -8.33 -13.79 11.22
CA LEU A 38 -7.67 -14.11 12.48
C LEU A 38 -8.08 -15.52 12.88
N ASP A 39 -7.11 -16.43 12.94
CA ASP A 39 -7.27 -17.77 13.52
C ASP A 39 -6.01 -18.18 14.32
N ASP A 40 -5.96 -19.43 14.78
CA ASP A 40 -4.81 -19.96 15.53
C ASP A 40 -3.53 -20.12 14.69
N ILE A 41 -3.64 -20.10 13.36
CA ILE A 41 -2.56 -20.41 12.41
C ILE A 41 -1.96 -19.13 11.85
N TYR A 42 -2.80 -18.26 11.28
CA TYR A 42 -2.38 -17.00 10.67
C TYR A 42 -3.30 -15.81 10.97
N LEU A 43 -2.66 -14.65 11.05
CA LEU A 43 -3.29 -13.34 11.11
C LEU A 43 -3.02 -12.61 9.79
N GLU A 44 -4.07 -12.14 9.14
CA GLU A 44 -3.97 -11.34 7.92
C GLU A 44 -4.39 -9.90 8.18
N LEU A 45 -3.46 -8.97 7.99
CA LEU A 45 -3.70 -7.54 8.09
C LEU A 45 -3.68 -6.91 6.71
N SER A 46 -4.72 -6.14 6.41
CA SER A 46 -4.79 -5.30 5.22
C SER A 46 -3.82 -4.12 5.34
N ARG A 47 -3.26 -3.72 4.20
CA ARG A 47 -2.53 -2.46 4.06
C ARG A 47 -3.23 -1.64 3.00
N GLY A 48 -4.22 -0.87 3.46
CA GLY A 48 -4.83 0.17 2.65
C GLY A 48 -3.75 1.13 2.14
N SER A 49 -3.49 1.14 0.83
CA SER A 49 -2.61 2.15 0.27
C SER A 49 -3.33 3.51 0.41
N ALA A 50 -2.81 4.43 1.22
CA ALA A 50 -3.30 5.80 1.37
C ALA A 50 -3.12 6.66 0.09
N ARG A 51 -3.09 6.04 -1.09
CA ARG A 51 -3.17 6.76 -2.36
C ARG A 51 -4.62 7.15 -2.55
N ALA A 52 -4.88 8.39 -2.92
CA ALA A 52 -6.21 8.88 -3.22
C ALA A 52 -6.76 8.21 -4.50
N ARG A 53 -7.25 6.98 -4.35
CA ARG A 53 -7.71 6.14 -5.47
C ARG A 53 -8.99 6.72 -6.05
N GLY A 54 -9.03 6.81 -7.38
CA GLY A 54 -10.15 7.37 -8.14
C GLY A 54 -9.88 8.80 -8.63
N ILE A 55 -8.96 9.56 -8.02
CA ILE A 55 -8.64 10.92 -8.48
C ILE A 55 -7.96 10.86 -9.85
N TYR A 56 -6.94 10.03 -10.03
CA TYR A 56 -6.25 9.92 -11.32
C TYR A 56 -7.13 9.25 -12.38
N PHE A 57 -8.02 8.34 -11.97
CA PHE A 57 -9.02 7.75 -12.84
C PHE A 57 -9.97 8.81 -13.42
N TRP A 58 -10.58 9.66 -12.58
CA TRP A 58 -11.46 10.73 -13.03
C TRP A 58 -10.71 11.81 -13.82
N MET A 59 -9.49 12.15 -13.41
CA MET A 59 -8.63 13.08 -14.16
C MET A 59 -8.33 12.53 -15.56
N GLY A 60 -8.07 11.22 -15.70
CA GLY A 60 -7.87 10.57 -16.99
C GLY A 60 -9.12 10.60 -17.87
N ILE A 61 -10.31 10.38 -17.30
CA ILE A 61 -11.59 10.49 -18.02
C ILE A 61 -11.80 11.92 -18.53
N ILE A 62 -11.57 12.94 -17.70
CA ILE A 62 -11.70 14.35 -18.10
C ILE A 62 -10.75 14.69 -19.25
N MET A 63 -9.50 14.22 -19.18
CA MET A 63 -8.51 14.41 -20.25
C MET A 63 -8.92 13.70 -21.55
N ALA A 64 -9.52 12.52 -21.47
CA ALA A 64 -10.03 11.80 -22.63
C ALA A 64 -11.22 12.55 -23.28
N ILE A 65 -12.15 13.07 -22.47
CA ILE A 65 -13.28 13.88 -22.95
C ILE A 65 -12.78 15.16 -23.62
N ALA A 66 -11.79 15.85 -23.02
CA ALA A 66 -11.17 17.02 -23.62
C ALA A 66 -10.52 16.70 -24.97
N GLY A 67 -9.83 15.56 -25.09
CA GLY A 67 -9.29 15.07 -26.36
C GLY A 67 -10.39 14.82 -27.41
N ILE A 68 -11.48 14.16 -27.05
CA ILE A 68 -12.62 13.91 -27.95
C ILE A 68 -13.29 15.23 -28.37
N TYR A 69 -13.40 16.20 -27.47
CA TYR A 69 -13.93 17.52 -27.79
C TYR A 69 -13.08 18.24 -28.85
N ILE A 70 -11.75 18.13 -28.77
CA ILE A 70 -10.82 18.65 -29.79
C ILE A 70 -11.06 17.95 -31.15
N LEU A 71 -11.40 16.66 -31.15
CA LEU A 71 -11.70 15.91 -32.38
C LEU A 71 -13.04 16.32 -33.03
N ILE A 72 -14.06 16.60 -32.22
CA ILE A 72 -15.43 16.92 -32.68
C ILE A 72 -15.60 18.43 -32.93
N ALA A 73 -14.65 19.26 -32.48
CA ALA A 73 -14.68 20.69 -32.72
C ALA A 73 -14.89 20.99 -34.21
N PRO A 74 -15.68 22.04 -34.54
CA PRO A 74 -16.37 22.08 -35.80
C PRO A 74 -15.42 21.98 -37.00
N PRO A 75 -15.77 21.22 -38.05
CA PRO A 75 -14.90 21.03 -39.21
C PRO A 75 -14.48 22.33 -39.87
N HIS A 76 -15.28 23.41 -39.78
CA HIS A 76 -14.91 24.74 -40.29
C HIS A 76 -13.70 25.36 -39.56
N PHE A 77 -13.41 24.91 -38.35
CA PHE A 77 -12.23 25.28 -37.56
C PHE A 77 -10.96 24.52 -37.98
N TYR A 78 -11.07 23.49 -38.83
CA TYR A 78 -9.95 22.68 -39.31
C TYR A 78 -9.81 22.68 -40.84
N LEU A 79 -10.91 22.69 -41.59
CA LEU A 79 -10.97 22.69 -43.06
C LEU A 79 -10.54 24.02 -43.70
N PHE A 80 -10.68 25.15 -42.98
CA PHE A 80 -10.27 26.48 -43.45
C PHE A 80 -9.02 27.01 -42.73
N SER A 81 -8.36 26.14 -41.95
CA SER A 81 -7.28 26.53 -41.04
C SER A 81 -5.92 26.18 -41.61
N ASP A 82 -4.91 26.97 -41.22
CA ASP A 82 -3.51 26.73 -41.56
C ASP A 82 -3.11 25.27 -41.21
N PRO A 83 -2.38 24.54 -42.07
CA PRO A 83 -1.87 23.20 -41.77
C PRO A 83 -1.19 23.06 -40.39
N PHE A 84 -0.57 24.14 -39.90
CA PHE A 84 0.00 24.22 -38.56
C PHE A 84 -1.04 24.04 -37.44
N ILE A 85 -2.26 24.57 -37.61
CA ILE A 85 -3.37 24.44 -36.65
C ILE A 85 -3.87 23.00 -36.62
N VAL A 86 -3.97 22.34 -37.77
CA VAL A 86 -4.36 20.92 -37.84
C VAL A 86 -3.31 20.03 -37.16
N PHE A 87 -2.03 20.25 -37.46
CA PHE A 87 -0.92 19.50 -36.86
C PHE A 87 -0.87 19.67 -35.33
N SER A 88 -0.98 20.90 -34.84
CA SER A 88 -1.01 21.18 -33.40
C SER A 88 -2.22 20.54 -32.70
N GLY A 89 -3.38 20.50 -33.35
CA GLY A 89 -4.57 19.80 -32.85
C GLY A 89 -4.36 18.29 -32.70
N LEU A 90 -3.78 17.64 -33.72
CA LEU A 90 -3.46 16.20 -33.68
C LEU A 90 -2.41 15.86 -32.62
N LEU A 91 -1.39 16.72 -32.47
CA LEU A 91 -0.38 16.58 -31.42
C LEU A 91 -1.02 16.69 -30.03
N CYS A 92 -1.88 17.70 -29.83
CA CYS A 92 -2.61 17.89 -28.58
C CYS A 92 -3.50 16.69 -28.25
N LEU A 93 -4.25 16.17 -29.24
CA LEU A 93 -5.05 14.95 -29.10
C LEU A 93 -4.20 13.76 -28.65
N THR A 94 -3.05 13.55 -29.30
CA THR A 94 -2.14 12.44 -28.98
C THR A 94 -1.62 12.56 -27.54
N ILE A 95 -1.27 13.77 -27.11
CA ILE A 95 -0.84 14.06 -25.74
C ILE A 95 -1.98 13.82 -24.75
N CYS A 96 -3.20 14.30 -25.03
CA CYS A 96 -4.36 14.08 -24.17
C CYS A 96 -4.69 12.60 -23.99
N ILE A 97 -4.71 11.82 -25.08
CA ILE A 97 -4.94 10.37 -25.03
C ILE A 97 -3.84 9.68 -24.24
N TRP A 98 -2.58 10.05 -24.48
CA TRP A 98 -1.44 9.48 -23.76
C TRP A 98 -1.52 9.77 -22.26
N LEU A 99 -1.74 11.03 -21.87
CA LEU A 99 -1.90 11.42 -20.46
C LEU A 99 -3.10 10.75 -19.80
N ALA A 100 -4.24 10.66 -20.50
CA ALA A 100 -5.43 9.97 -20.01
C ALA A 100 -5.14 8.49 -19.71
N ALA A 101 -4.51 7.79 -20.67
CA ALA A 101 -4.12 6.39 -20.51
C ALA A 101 -3.15 6.21 -19.33
N MET A 102 -2.19 7.12 -19.17
CA MET A 102 -1.24 7.09 -18.06
C MET A 102 -1.92 7.30 -16.71
N CYS A 103 -2.81 8.29 -16.59
CA CYS A 103 -3.53 8.55 -15.34
C CYS A 103 -4.44 7.39 -14.94
N ILE A 104 -5.17 6.81 -15.89
CA ILE A 104 -6.02 5.64 -15.64
C ILE A 104 -5.14 4.45 -15.22
N ARG A 105 -4.05 4.18 -15.94
CA ARG A 105 -3.09 3.11 -15.63
C ARG A 105 -2.52 3.25 -14.21
N MET A 106 -2.21 4.46 -13.75
CA MET A 106 -1.69 4.71 -12.41
C MET A 106 -2.64 4.20 -11.32
N ASP A 107 -3.95 4.38 -11.50
CA ASP A 107 -4.97 3.97 -10.52
C ASP A 107 -5.33 2.48 -10.63
N ILE A 108 -5.47 1.92 -11.84
CA ILE A 108 -5.92 0.53 -12.01
C ILE A 108 -4.80 -0.50 -11.82
N SER A 109 -3.51 -0.12 -11.92
CA SER A 109 -2.43 -1.13 -11.90
C SER A 109 -2.01 -1.53 -10.49
N VAL A 110 -2.44 -0.80 -9.46
CA VAL A 110 -2.11 -1.09 -8.07
C VAL A 110 -3.11 -2.12 -7.54
N PRO A 111 -2.67 -3.23 -6.92
CA PRO A 111 -3.55 -4.19 -6.27
C PRO A 111 -4.52 -3.54 -5.28
N ARG A 112 -5.73 -4.10 -5.17
CA ARG A 112 -6.78 -3.59 -4.27
C ARG A 112 -6.28 -3.43 -2.83
N ASP A 113 -5.53 -4.41 -2.35
CA ASP A 113 -4.90 -4.41 -1.04
C ASP A 113 -3.46 -4.94 -1.16
N LEU A 114 -2.65 -4.74 -0.13
CA LEU A 114 -1.29 -5.26 -0.02
C LEU A 114 -1.14 -6.03 1.30
N PRO A 115 -1.86 -7.14 1.51
CA PRO A 115 -1.96 -7.77 2.81
C PRO A 115 -0.61 -8.29 3.32
N LEU A 116 -0.50 -8.32 4.65
CA LEU A 116 0.56 -8.97 5.41
C LEU A 116 -0.04 -10.16 6.15
N ARG A 117 0.52 -11.35 5.94
CA ARG A 117 0.13 -12.56 6.65
C ARG A 117 1.21 -12.96 7.64
N PHE A 118 0.82 -13.12 8.89
CA PHE A 118 1.68 -13.58 9.96
C PHE A 118 1.27 -14.99 10.33
N ASN A 119 2.09 -15.99 9.99
CA ASN A 119 1.83 -17.37 10.37
C ASN A 119 2.56 -17.67 11.68
N ARG A 120 1.78 -17.93 12.73
CA ARG A 120 2.27 -18.22 14.08
C ARG A 120 2.99 -19.56 14.14
N ALA A 121 2.41 -20.61 13.56
CA ALA A 121 2.92 -21.98 13.62
C ALA A 121 4.30 -22.11 12.97
N ARG A 122 4.49 -21.46 11.81
CA ARG A 122 5.76 -21.43 11.06
C ARG A 122 6.71 -20.32 11.52
N ARG A 123 6.23 -19.37 12.33
CA ARG A 123 6.96 -18.16 12.73
C ARG A 123 7.49 -17.39 11.50
N ARG A 124 6.62 -17.17 10.52
CA ARG A 124 6.94 -16.48 9.24
C ARG A 124 5.99 -15.34 8.94
N LEU A 125 6.53 -14.30 8.29
CA LEU A 125 5.79 -13.20 7.72
C LEU A 125 5.78 -13.35 6.20
N TYR A 126 4.60 -13.37 5.60
CA TYR A 126 4.41 -13.28 4.16
C TYR A 126 3.89 -11.89 3.82
N ALA A 127 4.59 -11.21 2.92
CA ALA A 127 4.23 -9.86 2.50
C ALA A 127 3.95 -9.81 1.01
N TYR A 128 2.82 -9.20 0.66
CA TYR A 128 2.49 -8.89 -0.72
C TYR A 128 3.22 -7.60 -1.12
N ASN A 129 4.42 -7.71 -1.70
CA ASN A 129 5.21 -6.54 -2.08
C ASN A 129 4.82 -6.08 -3.48
N PHE A 130 4.42 -4.82 -3.61
CA PHE A 130 4.10 -4.22 -4.90
C PHE A 130 5.17 -3.19 -5.26
N ASN A 131 6.01 -3.55 -6.23
CA ASN A 131 7.06 -2.66 -6.70
C ASN A 131 6.51 -1.76 -7.81
N ASP A 132 6.34 -0.48 -7.50
CA ASP A 132 5.80 0.52 -8.41
C ASP A 132 6.79 1.66 -8.61
N ARG A 133 7.16 1.91 -9.87
CA ARG A 133 7.95 3.08 -10.24
C ARG A 133 7.02 4.13 -10.82
N TRP A 134 6.68 5.12 -10.01
CA TRP A 134 5.76 6.20 -10.38
C TRP A 134 6.18 6.97 -11.64
N TRP A 135 7.47 7.02 -11.96
CA TRP A 135 8.02 7.73 -13.12
C TRP A 135 8.11 6.86 -14.39
N ASN A 136 8.06 5.52 -14.26
CA ASN A 136 8.17 4.60 -15.41
C ASN A 136 6.85 3.88 -15.65
N PRO A 137 5.96 4.43 -16.49
CA PRO A 137 4.66 3.80 -16.72
C PRO A 137 4.74 2.52 -17.57
N PHE A 138 5.85 2.32 -18.30
CA PHE A 138 6.05 1.16 -19.18
C PHE A 138 6.60 -0.05 -18.44
N GLU A 139 7.10 0.12 -17.23
CA GLU A 139 7.54 -1.00 -16.41
C GLU A 139 6.35 -1.91 -16.10
N ARG A 140 6.58 -3.22 -16.15
CA ARG A 140 5.60 -4.17 -15.60
C ARG A 140 5.58 -3.94 -14.09
N ARG A 141 4.46 -3.40 -13.62
CA ARG A 141 4.18 -3.36 -12.18
C ARG A 141 3.94 -4.79 -11.74
N CYS A 142 4.92 -5.33 -11.02
CA CYS A 142 4.89 -6.72 -10.58
C CYS A 142 4.64 -6.74 -9.08
N VAL A 143 3.72 -7.61 -8.69
CA VAL A 143 3.65 -8.07 -7.31
C VAL A 143 4.73 -9.12 -7.14
N VAL A 144 5.58 -8.94 -6.14
CA VAL A 144 6.54 -9.92 -5.67
C VAL A 144 6.10 -10.35 -4.27
N PRO A 145 5.41 -11.49 -4.13
CA PRO A 145 5.11 -12.02 -2.81
C PRO A 145 6.42 -12.54 -2.19
N VAL A 146 6.72 -12.10 -0.97
CA VAL A 146 7.97 -12.41 -0.27
C VAL A 146 7.67 -13.04 1.09
N ALA A 147 8.53 -13.94 1.52
CA ALA A 147 8.44 -14.62 2.81
C ALA A 147 9.70 -14.33 3.63
N TYR A 148 9.51 -13.99 4.90
CA TYR A 148 10.58 -13.68 5.84
C TYR A 148 10.36 -14.42 7.16
N ASP A 149 11.45 -14.77 7.84
CA ASP A 149 11.35 -15.35 9.17
C ASP A 149 10.99 -14.27 10.20
N TRP A 150 10.16 -14.62 11.18
CA TRP A 150 9.67 -13.67 12.19
C TRP A 150 10.80 -13.03 13.01
N SER A 151 11.91 -13.75 13.19
CA SER A 151 13.11 -13.24 13.87
C SER A 151 13.80 -12.09 13.14
N GLN A 152 13.53 -11.89 11.85
CA GLN A 152 14.09 -10.82 11.02
C GLN A 152 13.26 -9.54 11.06
N VAL A 153 12.00 -9.63 11.50
CA VAL A 153 11.08 -8.48 11.50
C VAL A 153 11.43 -7.55 12.65
N ARG A 154 11.57 -6.27 12.36
CA ARG A 154 11.68 -5.19 13.35
C ARG A 154 10.63 -4.13 13.02
N ALA A 155 10.26 -3.32 14.00
CA ALA A 155 9.30 -2.25 13.81
C ALA A 155 9.94 -0.91 14.21
N GLU A 156 9.80 0.09 13.35
CA GLU A 156 10.29 1.45 13.56
C GLU A 156 9.10 2.41 13.59
N ARG A 157 9.06 3.27 14.62
CA ARG A 157 8.11 4.37 14.70
C ARG A 157 8.66 5.56 13.93
N TRP A 158 7.84 6.14 13.06
CA TRP A 158 8.19 7.31 12.27
C TRP A 158 7.18 8.43 12.43
N HIS A 159 7.66 9.66 12.24
CA HIS A 159 6.86 10.87 12.20
C HIS A 159 7.40 11.82 11.15
N LYS A 160 6.54 12.22 10.22
CA LYS A 160 6.84 13.14 9.13
C LYS A 160 5.91 14.33 9.18
N ARG A 161 6.47 15.49 8.85
CA ARG A 161 5.68 16.70 8.56
C ARG A 161 5.52 16.76 7.04
N ALA A 162 4.30 16.59 6.58
CA ALA A 162 3.88 16.91 5.23
C ALA A 162 3.22 18.29 5.22
N PHE A 163 3.06 18.86 4.04
CA PHE A 163 2.28 20.07 3.84
C PHE A 163 1.19 19.76 2.83
N THR A 164 -0.02 20.24 3.08
CA THR A 164 -1.05 20.31 2.04
C THR A 164 -0.57 21.19 0.89
N PRO A 165 -1.17 21.07 -0.31
CA PRO A 165 -0.96 22.02 -1.40
C PRO A 165 -1.25 23.48 -1.01
N GLN A 166 -2.02 23.71 0.06
CA GLN A 166 -2.39 25.02 0.60
C GLN A 166 -1.40 25.53 1.68
N GLY A 167 -0.30 24.80 1.93
CA GLY A 167 0.73 25.18 2.91
C GLY A 167 0.38 24.87 4.37
N VAL A 168 -0.76 24.24 4.65
CA VAL A 168 -1.13 23.78 6.00
C VAL A 168 -0.31 22.53 6.35
N PRO A 169 0.41 22.50 7.48
CA PRO A 169 1.18 21.33 7.90
C PRO A 169 0.24 20.17 8.27
N ILE A 170 0.49 19.01 7.68
CA ILE A 170 -0.12 17.73 8.05
C ILE A 170 0.96 16.90 8.74
N PHE A 171 0.66 16.45 9.94
CA PHE A 171 1.51 15.51 10.65
C PHE A 171 1.09 14.08 10.30
N GLN A 172 2.06 13.28 9.88
CA GLN A 172 1.87 11.86 9.58
C GLN A 172 2.75 11.07 10.53
N TRP A 173 2.16 10.09 11.21
CA TRP A 173 2.87 9.17 12.08
C TRP A 173 2.38 7.75 11.80
N GLY A 174 3.25 6.78 12.08
CA GLY A 174 2.92 5.38 11.89
C GLY A 174 4.07 4.47 12.27
N VAL A 175 3.86 3.19 12.01
CA VAL A 175 4.86 2.14 12.18
C VAL A 175 5.22 1.56 10.82
N GLU A 176 6.51 1.40 10.61
CA GLU A 176 7.08 0.74 9.44
C GLU A 176 7.76 -0.55 9.92
N LEU A 177 7.36 -1.68 9.34
CA LEU A 177 8.04 -2.95 9.55
C LEU A 177 9.28 -2.96 8.67
N SER A 178 10.43 -3.07 9.31
CA SER A 178 11.73 -3.16 8.66
C SER A 178 12.26 -4.59 8.78
N ILE A 179 12.50 -5.22 7.63
CA ILE A 179 13.05 -6.57 7.56
C ILE A 179 14.56 -6.47 7.56
N VAL A 180 15.19 -7.19 8.48
CA VAL A 180 16.63 -7.12 8.72
C VAL A 180 17.33 -8.37 8.18
N GLU A 181 18.51 -8.17 7.61
CA GLU A 181 19.38 -9.27 7.18
C GLU A 181 19.84 -10.09 8.40
N PRO A 182 19.76 -11.44 8.36
CA PRO A 182 20.10 -12.28 9.51
C PRO A 182 21.50 -11.98 10.04
N GLY A 183 21.61 -11.78 11.36
CA GLY A 183 22.90 -11.51 12.02
C GLY A 183 23.46 -10.10 11.82
N THR A 184 22.75 -9.21 11.12
CA THR A 184 23.11 -7.79 11.03
C THR A 184 21.95 -6.91 11.48
N ASN A 185 22.15 -5.59 11.51
CA ASN A 185 21.07 -4.59 11.67
C ASN A 185 20.78 -3.86 10.36
N LYS A 186 21.13 -4.46 9.23
CA LYS A 186 20.95 -3.88 7.91
C LYS A 186 19.54 -4.18 7.41
N VAL A 187 18.81 -3.13 7.02
CA VAL A 187 17.44 -3.26 6.52
C VAL A 187 17.47 -3.65 5.03
N ILE A 188 16.74 -4.71 4.69
CA ILE A 188 16.55 -5.20 3.31
C ILE A 188 15.29 -4.57 2.72
N ASP A 189 14.15 -4.77 3.39
CA ASP A 189 12.83 -4.41 2.91
C ASP A 189 12.06 -3.67 4.00
N ARG A 190 11.09 -2.85 3.57
CA ARG A 190 10.21 -2.11 4.48
C ARG A 190 8.76 -2.17 4.06
N PHE A 191 7.89 -2.32 5.05
CA PHE A 191 6.45 -2.40 4.87
C PHE A 191 5.74 -1.46 5.84
N PRO A 192 5.02 -0.43 5.36
CA PRO A 192 4.22 0.41 6.25
C PRO A 192 3.08 -0.41 6.84
N LEU A 193 2.94 -0.45 8.17
CA LEU A 193 1.90 -1.23 8.85
C LEU A 193 0.61 -0.42 9.05
N SER A 194 0.75 0.86 9.41
CA SER A 194 -0.37 1.74 9.71
C SER A 194 -0.07 3.13 9.18
N ALA A 195 -0.94 3.63 8.31
CA ALA A 195 -0.99 5.04 7.94
C ALA A 195 -2.27 5.61 8.56
N MET A 196 -2.10 6.40 9.62
CA MET A 196 -3.14 7.04 10.45
C MET A 196 -3.79 6.14 11.52
N GLY A 197 -3.36 6.32 12.78
CA GLY A 197 -4.17 6.02 13.96
C GLY A 197 -3.48 5.11 14.97
N ALA A 198 -3.39 3.81 14.70
CA ALA A 198 -2.81 2.84 15.63
C ALA A 198 -1.34 2.57 15.29
N ASP A 199 -0.42 3.16 16.04
CA ASP A 199 1.03 3.03 15.81
C ASP A 199 1.62 1.88 16.64
N GLU A 200 1.88 2.09 17.92
CA GLU A 200 2.53 1.10 18.79
C GLU A 200 1.60 -0.06 19.14
N PHE A 201 0.31 0.21 19.27
CA PHE A 201 -0.72 -0.76 19.61
C PHE A 201 -0.89 -1.85 18.54
N ALA A 202 -0.74 -1.48 17.26
CA ALA A 202 -0.80 -2.43 16.15
C ALA A 202 0.39 -3.40 16.15
N TRP A 203 1.60 -2.90 16.44
CA TRP A 203 2.78 -3.75 16.59
C TRP A 203 2.67 -4.67 17.82
N ALA A 204 2.23 -4.12 18.95
CA ALA A 204 1.98 -4.88 20.17
C ALA A 204 0.95 -6.00 19.94
N TYR A 205 -0.13 -5.71 19.19
CA TYR A 205 -1.15 -6.68 18.81
C TYR A 205 -0.55 -7.86 18.02
N ILE A 206 0.26 -7.60 16.99
CA ILE A 206 0.91 -8.64 16.19
C ILE A 206 1.89 -9.45 17.04
N CYS A 207 2.67 -8.80 17.90
CA CYS A 207 3.59 -9.48 18.80
C CYS A 207 2.85 -10.42 19.77
N THR A 208 1.75 -9.96 20.39
CA THR A 208 0.90 -10.78 21.25
C THR A 208 0.33 -11.97 20.50
N TYR A 209 -0.20 -11.75 19.28
CA TYR A 209 -0.69 -12.83 18.42
C TYR A 209 0.38 -13.90 18.19
N MET A 210 1.57 -13.48 17.77
CA MET A 210 2.67 -14.39 17.43
C MET A 210 3.24 -15.13 18.64
N GLN A 211 3.13 -14.58 19.85
CA GLN A 211 3.62 -15.19 21.09
C GLN A 211 2.56 -16.04 21.79
N GLN A 212 1.41 -15.45 22.09
CA GLN A 212 0.38 -16.01 22.97
C GLN A 212 -0.80 -16.61 22.19
N GLY A 213 -0.96 -16.27 20.91
CA GLY A 213 -2.06 -16.74 20.08
C GLY A 213 -3.30 -15.84 20.15
N PRO A 214 -4.39 -16.19 19.43
CA PRO A 214 -5.58 -15.35 19.33
C PRO A 214 -6.37 -15.23 20.64
N SER A 215 -6.25 -16.20 21.56
CA SER A 215 -6.94 -16.17 22.85
C SER A 215 -6.49 -15.04 23.78
N ALA A 216 -5.29 -14.49 23.56
CA ALA A 216 -4.74 -13.38 24.34
C ALA A 216 -5.07 -12.00 23.76
N LEU A 217 -5.73 -11.96 22.60
CA LEU A 217 -6.08 -10.71 21.94
C LEU A 217 -7.46 -10.25 22.40
N PRO A 218 -7.72 -8.93 22.45
CA PRO A 218 -9.08 -8.44 22.57
C PRO A 218 -9.92 -8.99 21.41
N PRO A 219 -11.23 -9.24 21.63
CA PRO A 219 -12.10 -9.73 20.57
C PRO A 219 -12.00 -8.77 19.37
N PRO A 220 -11.60 -9.27 18.20
CA PRO A 220 -11.45 -8.42 17.02
C PRO A 220 -12.82 -7.95 16.55
N ASP A 221 -12.83 -6.81 15.86
CA ASP A 221 -13.95 -6.44 15.02
C ASP A 221 -14.21 -7.54 13.97
N PRO A 222 -15.46 -7.67 13.48
CA PRO A 222 -15.79 -8.67 12.47
C PRO A 222 -14.83 -8.57 11.28
N PRO A 223 -14.37 -9.72 10.74
CA PRO A 223 -13.43 -9.74 9.63
C PRO A 223 -13.96 -8.89 8.48
N ARG A 224 -13.12 -7.97 8.00
CA ARG A 224 -13.45 -7.11 6.88
C ARG A 224 -12.72 -7.60 5.66
N ASP A 225 -13.45 -8.07 4.65
CA ASP A 225 -12.85 -8.33 3.35
C ASP A 225 -12.50 -6.99 2.70
N HIS A 226 -11.21 -6.67 2.63
CA HIS A 226 -10.75 -5.44 1.99
C HIS A 226 -10.84 -5.51 0.45
N ASN A 227 -11.19 -6.66 -0.12
CA ASN A 227 -11.60 -6.76 -1.51
C ASN A 227 -13.05 -6.33 -1.74
N ASP A 228 -13.87 -6.22 -0.69
CA ASP A 228 -15.22 -5.68 -0.77
C ASP A 228 -15.19 -4.15 -0.91
N VAL A 229 -15.16 -3.71 -2.17
CA VAL A 229 -15.05 -2.31 -2.55
C VAL A 229 -16.45 -1.72 -2.79
N PRO A 230 -16.74 -0.51 -2.28
CA PRO A 230 -18.00 0.17 -2.57
C PRO A 230 -18.29 0.31 -4.07
N TRP A 231 -19.54 0.10 -4.47
CA TRP A 231 -19.97 0.06 -5.87
C TRP A 231 -19.59 1.30 -6.69
N TYR A 232 -19.55 2.47 -6.05
CA TYR A 232 -19.27 3.76 -6.67
C TYR A 232 -17.76 4.01 -6.93
N ASN A 233 -16.86 3.23 -6.33
CA ASN A 233 -15.42 3.40 -6.54
C ASN A 233 -14.91 2.53 -7.70
N ILE A 234 -15.25 2.95 -8.92
CA ILE A 234 -14.94 2.22 -10.16
C ILE A 234 -13.43 1.95 -10.29
N GLY A 235 -12.58 2.93 -9.95
CA GLY A 235 -11.13 2.77 -10.01
C GLY A 235 -10.61 1.61 -9.15
N LEU A 236 -11.12 1.49 -7.91
CA LEU A 236 -10.79 0.36 -7.03
C LEU A 236 -11.38 -0.98 -7.51
N ARG A 237 -12.55 -0.98 -8.16
CA ARG A 237 -13.13 -2.20 -8.72
C ARG A 237 -12.35 -2.73 -9.92
N LEU A 238 -11.82 -1.83 -10.75
CA LEU A 238 -10.96 -2.18 -11.89
C LEU A 238 -9.55 -2.57 -11.47
N ALA A 239 -9.13 -2.22 -10.26
CA ALA A 239 -7.85 -2.64 -9.70
C ALA A 239 -7.80 -4.18 -9.53
N PRO A 240 -6.63 -4.80 -9.77
CA PRO A 240 -6.48 -6.24 -9.64
C PRO A 240 -6.67 -6.68 -8.20
N GLU A 241 -7.39 -7.79 -8.03
CA GLU A 241 -7.56 -8.45 -6.74
C GLU A 241 -6.24 -9.04 -6.25
N VAL A 242 -6.12 -9.16 -4.93
CA VAL A 242 -4.97 -9.82 -4.32
C VAL A 242 -5.06 -11.32 -4.61
N LYS A 243 -4.04 -11.87 -5.27
CA LYS A 243 -3.94 -13.29 -5.57
C LYS A 243 -2.58 -13.80 -5.16
N TRP A 244 -2.53 -14.55 -4.06
CA TRP A 244 -1.32 -15.22 -3.61
C TRP A 244 -0.95 -16.38 -4.55
N PRO A 245 0.34 -16.64 -4.80
CA PRO A 245 0.77 -17.86 -5.50
C PRO A 245 0.27 -19.09 -4.75
N ALA A 246 -0.20 -20.12 -5.47
CA ALA A 246 -0.85 -21.28 -4.87
C ALA A 246 -0.03 -21.95 -3.75
N ASP A 247 1.27 -22.15 -3.99
CA ASP A 247 2.17 -22.78 -3.01
C ASP A 247 2.32 -21.91 -1.74
N MET A 248 2.44 -20.59 -1.92
CA MET A 248 2.58 -19.66 -0.80
C MET A 248 1.25 -19.45 -0.06
N ASP A 249 0.10 -19.46 -0.76
CA ASP A 249 -1.21 -19.40 -0.13
C ASP A 249 -1.39 -20.60 0.80
N LEU A 250 -1.06 -21.81 0.31
CA LEU A 250 -1.11 -23.04 1.09
C LEU A 250 -0.15 -22.98 2.28
N GLU A 251 1.12 -22.62 2.07
CA GLU A 251 2.12 -22.54 3.14
C GLU A 251 1.72 -21.51 4.21
N SER A 252 1.19 -20.36 3.80
CA SER A 252 0.79 -19.29 4.72
C SER A 252 -0.40 -19.67 5.60
N ARG A 253 -1.28 -20.56 5.13
CA ARG A 253 -2.54 -20.95 5.80
C ARG A 253 -2.47 -22.28 6.56
N THR A 254 -1.34 -22.98 6.50
CA THR A 254 -1.18 -24.31 7.11
C THR A 254 -0.08 -24.30 8.17
N ALA A 255 -0.26 -25.15 9.18
CA ALA A 255 0.81 -25.51 10.11
C ALA A 255 1.82 -26.45 9.41
N PRO A 256 3.09 -26.48 9.84
CA PRO A 256 4.09 -27.42 9.35
C PRO A 256 3.83 -28.86 9.82
#